data_AF-A0A7S3SKW7-F1
#
_entry.id   AF-A0A7S3SKW7-F1
#
_cell.length_a   1.000
_cell.length_b   1.000
_cell.length_c   1.000
_cell.angle_alpha   90.00
_cell.angle_beta   90.00
_cell.angle_gamma   90.00
#
_symmetry.space_group_name_H-M   'P 1'
#
loop_
_entity.id
_entity.type
_entity.pdbx_description
1 polymer ?
#
loop_
_entity_poly.entity_id
_entity_poly.type
_entity_poly.pdbx_seq_one_letter_code
_entity_poly.pdbx_strand_id
1 'polypeptide(L)'
;MRAKLHQTVYQHHTANVAELMITDVLKLACDFKFRGDNGEPTTLADAALDPISFAQLTDSIIEPIWLSLDPEMKPARELYARILNRNFYKQIGGAFKICHLPLCPNRKCREPTPVHAKFCFNCGAKCTSREHTGGREDGQTDEEYPGVPLLLHKSAEDFKADILEHVKEDLKEHVYKHSHEVAVHLVIITHGKERTMRDHYGKWWKVYDPLWGVGFYNPKEEGELQDKVHWYKRENMSKLNVPEEDQERTLWLYLKNDVRLETGQALSDVVHAAYDLWRRSNKAVQPSQGGQNTPTHTPGGTVIERSVRQGKLQPAKLTLGPSPVPEGSADAEAADLQ
;
A
#
# COMPACT_ATOMS: atom_id res chain seq x y z
N MET A 1 -13.68 9.16 1.30
CA MET A 1 -14.23 7.95 1.94
C MET A 1 -13.67 6.65 1.34
N ARG A 2 -13.82 6.39 0.04
CA ARG A 2 -13.29 5.18 -0.63
C ARG A 2 -11.84 4.84 -0.24
N ALA A 3 -10.89 5.75 -0.45
CA ALA A 3 -9.49 5.51 -0.14
C ALA A 3 -9.23 5.16 1.35
N LYS A 4 -9.96 5.82 2.26
CA LYS A 4 -9.90 5.51 3.70
C LYS A 4 -10.35 4.08 3.98
N LEU A 5 -11.47 3.65 3.39
CA LEU A 5 -11.93 2.25 3.53
C LEU A 5 -10.94 1.26 2.94
N HIS A 6 -10.30 1.58 1.81
CA HIS A 6 -9.23 0.75 1.28
C HIS A 6 -8.06 0.64 2.28
N GLN A 7 -7.58 1.75 2.82
CA GLN A 7 -6.48 1.73 3.79
C GLN A 7 -6.82 0.96 5.08
N THR A 8 -8.03 1.13 5.61
CA THR A 8 -8.36 0.62 6.96
C THR A 8 -9.01 -0.75 6.95
N VAL A 9 -9.73 -1.12 5.88
CA VAL A 9 -10.51 -2.36 5.82
C VAL A 9 -9.99 -3.26 4.71
N TYR A 10 -10.11 -2.84 3.45
CA TYR A 10 -9.86 -3.73 2.30
C TYR A 10 -8.40 -4.08 2.08
N GLN A 11 -7.47 -3.27 2.59
CA GLN A 11 -6.03 -3.46 2.46
C GLN A 11 -5.35 -3.60 3.81
N HIS A 12 -6.13 -4.06 4.81
CA HIS A 12 -5.58 -4.33 6.13
C HIS A 12 -4.53 -5.44 6.02
N HIS A 13 -3.31 -5.18 6.49
CA HIS A 13 -2.17 -6.09 6.29
C HIS A 13 -2.46 -7.56 6.65
N THR A 14 -3.14 -7.83 7.77
CA THR A 14 -3.50 -9.21 8.15
C THR A 14 -4.51 -9.85 7.18
N ALA A 15 -5.45 -9.07 6.64
CA ALA A 15 -6.39 -9.56 5.63
C ALA A 15 -5.63 -9.89 4.34
N ASN A 16 -4.74 -9.00 3.90
CA ASN A 16 -3.91 -9.22 2.71
C ASN A 16 -3.02 -10.46 2.86
N VAL A 17 -2.45 -10.71 4.04
CA VAL A 17 -1.66 -11.94 4.28
C VAL A 17 -2.54 -13.19 4.23
N ALA A 18 -3.74 -13.15 4.82
CA ALA A 18 -4.67 -14.26 4.74
C ALA A 18 -5.09 -14.53 3.29
N GLU A 19 -5.40 -13.49 2.50
CA GLU A 19 -5.71 -13.60 1.07
C GLU A 19 -4.55 -14.22 0.26
N LEU A 20 -3.30 -13.81 0.54
CA LEU A 20 -2.12 -14.41 -0.08
C LEU A 20 -1.98 -15.89 0.26
N MET A 21 -2.21 -16.27 1.51
CA MET A 21 -2.17 -17.68 1.92
C MET A 21 -3.31 -18.49 1.30
N ILE A 22 -4.53 -17.96 1.23
CA ILE A 22 -5.67 -18.62 0.55
C ILE A 22 -5.36 -18.79 -0.94
N THR A 23 -4.78 -17.77 -1.58
CA THR A 23 -4.34 -17.85 -2.98
C THR A 23 -3.31 -18.97 -3.17
N ASP A 24 -2.34 -19.09 -2.25
CA ASP A 24 -1.37 -20.18 -2.28
C ASP A 24 -2.02 -21.55 -2.01
N VAL A 25 -3.02 -21.66 -1.12
CA VAL A 25 -3.82 -22.88 -0.91
C VAL A 25 -4.50 -23.29 -2.23
N LEU A 26 -5.15 -22.37 -2.91
CA LEU A 26 -5.84 -22.64 -4.18
C LEU A 26 -4.87 -23.01 -5.30
N LYS A 27 -3.67 -22.41 -5.34
CA LYS A 27 -2.60 -22.80 -6.28
C LYS A 27 -2.08 -24.22 -6.02
N LEU A 28 -1.90 -24.59 -4.75
CA LEU A 28 -1.51 -25.94 -4.37
C LEU A 28 -2.63 -26.96 -4.64
N ALA A 29 -3.89 -26.51 -4.66
CA ALA A 29 -5.06 -27.30 -5.00
C ALA A 29 -5.51 -27.12 -6.46
N CYS A 30 -4.61 -26.70 -7.37
CA CYS A 30 -4.99 -26.43 -8.77
C CYS A 30 -5.61 -27.66 -9.46
N ASP A 31 -5.12 -28.86 -9.13
CA ASP A 31 -5.59 -30.12 -9.70
C ASP A 31 -6.80 -30.71 -8.96
N PHE A 32 -7.34 -30.01 -7.95
CA PHE A 32 -8.54 -30.42 -7.24
C PHE A 32 -9.73 -30.48 -8.21
N LYS A 33 -10.39 -31.63 -8.24
CA LYS A 33 -11.55 -31.87 -9.11
C LYS A 33 -12.85 -31.72 -8.34
N PHE A 34 -13.79 -31.00 -8.92
CA PHE A 34 -15.16 -30.90 -8.44
C PHE A 34 -16.13 -31.10 -9.60
N ARG A 35 -17.43 -31.14 -9.29
CA ARG A 35 -18.47 -31.39 -10.28
C ARG A 35 -18.72 -30.11 -11.10
N GLY A 36 -18.52 -30.18 -12.42
CA GLY A 36 -18.78 -29.10 -13.36
C GLY A 36 -20.10 -29.28 -14.12
N ASP A 37 -20.14 -28.78 -15.35
CA ASP A 37 -21.31 -28.91 -16.24
C ASP A 37 -21.68 -30.38 -16.50
N ASN A 38 -22.99 -30.66 -16.51
CA ASN A 38 -23.58 -32.00 -16.68
C ASN A 38 -23.06 -33.08 -15.72
N GLY A 39 -22.30 -32.70 -14.70
CA GLY A 39 -21.70 -33.61 -13.74
C GLY A 39 -20.30 -34.12 -14.07
N GLU A 40 -19.68 -33.61 -15.12
CA GLU A 40 -18.31 -33.95 -15.48
C GLU A 40 -17.31 -33.32 -14.49
N PRO A 41 -16.20 -34.00 -14.16
CA PRO A 41 -15.19 -33.44 -13.28
C PRO A 41 -14.45 -32.28 -13.96
N THR A 42 -14.31 -31.17 -13.25
CA THR A 42 -13.59 -29.97 -13.69
C THR A 42 -12.60 -29.49 -12.62
N THR A 43 -11.60 -28.72 -13.03
CA THR A 43 -10.58 -28.14 -12.13
C THR A 43 -10.89 -26.67 -11.84
N LEU A 44 -10.18 -26.06 -10.87
CA LEU A 44 -10.31 -24.63 -10.58
C LEU A 44 -9.98 -23.76 -11.79
N ALA A 45 -8.96 -24.15 -12.57
CA ALA A 45 -8.52 -23.40 -13.74
C ALA A 45 -9.51 -23.55 -14.91
N ASP A 46 -9.97 -24.77 -15.18
CA ASP A 46 -10.92 -25.04 -16.28
C ASP A 46 -12.29 -24.41 -16.02
N ALA A 47 -12.72 -24.39 -14.76
CA ALA A 47 -13.97 -23.75 -14.37
C ALA A 47 -13.99 -22.24 -14.63
N ALA A 48 -12.83 -21.56 -14.72
CA ALA A 48 -12.80 -20.15 -15.12
C ALA A 48 -13.17 -19.93 -16.60
N LEU A 49 -13.13 -20.99 -17.43
CA LEU A 49 -13.45 -20.96 -18.85
C LEU A 49 -14.88 -21.41 -19.16
N ASP A 50 -15.55 -22.07 -18.21
CA ASP A 50 -16.92 -22.56 -18.33
C ASP A 50 -17.88 -21.82 -17.36
N PRO A 51 -18.85 -21.04 -17.87
CA PRO A 51 -19.78 -20.27 -17.02
C PRO A 51 -20.58 -21.12 -16.02
N ILE A 52 -20.92 -22.38 -16.36
CA ILE A 52 -21.72 -23.25 -15.50
C ILE A 52 -20.89 -23.74 -14.32
N SER A 53 -19.67 -24.20 -14.59
CA SER A 53 -18.70 -24.58 -13.56
C SER A 53 -18.26 -23.38 -12.71
N PHE A 54 -18.04 -22.21 -13.34
CA PHE A 54 -17.69 -20.98 -12.64
C PHE A 54 -18.75 -20.55 -11.63
N ALA A 55 -20.04 -20.66 -11.97
CA ALA A 55 -21.13 -20.31 -11.07
C ALA A 55 -21.20 -21.18 -9.81
N GLN A 56 -20.58 -22.37 -9.83
CA GLN A 56 -20.47 -23.26 -8.67
C GLN A 56 -19.25 -22.95 -7.80
N LEU A 57 -18.27 -22.22 -8.32
CA LEU A 57 -17.12 -21.77 -7.55
C LEU A 57 -17.54 -20.68 -6.56
N THR A 58 -17.57 -21.07 -5.29
CA THR A 58 -17.84 -20.19 -4.16
C THR A 58 -16.79 -20.43 -3.08
N ASP A 59 -16.77 -19.60 -2.04
CA ASP A 59 -15.86 -19.75 -0.91
C ASP A 59 -15.94 -21.14 -0.25
N SER A 60 -17.06 -21.86 -0.45
CA SER A 60 -17.24 -23.23 0.04
C SER A 60 -16.22 -24.22 -0.52
N ILE A 61 -15.56 -23.94 -1.66
CA ILE A 61 -14.58 -24.85 -2.30
C ILE A 61 -13.38 -25.19 -1.41
N ILE A 62 -13.06 -24.30 -0.46
CA ILE A 62 -11.96 -24.51 0.50
C ILE A 62 -12.26 -25.68 1.44
N GLU A 63 -13.53 -25.90 1.80
CA GLU A 63 -13.91 -26.96 2.73
C GLU A 63 -13.72 -28.38 2.13
N PRO A 64 -14.18 -28.69 0.91
CA PRO A 64 -13.84 -29.92 0.21
C PRO A 64 -12.34 -30.15 0.02
N ILE A 65 -11.57 -29.10 -0.28
CA ILE A 65 -10.10 -29.20 -0.36
C ILE A 65 -9.52 -29.60 1.00
N TRP A 66 -10.01 -28.98 2.07
CA TRP A 66 -9.60 -29.26 3.45
C TRP A 66 -9.94 -30.70 3.88
N LEU A 67 -11.12 -31.19 3.52
CA LEU A 67 -11.61 -32.53 3.87
C LEU A 67 -11.13 -33.63 2.92
N SER A 68 -10.51 -33.28 1.79
CA SER A 68 -10.01 -34.23 0.81
C SER A 68 -9.02 -35.21 1.45
N LEU A 69 -9.17 -36.51 1.14
CA LEU A 69 -8.24 -37.56 1.56
C LEU A 69 -7.08 -37.73 0.58
N ASP A 70 -7.11 -37.01 -0.54
CA ASP A 70 -6.08 -37.09 -1.57
C ASP A 70 -4.70 -36.68 -1.00
N PRO A 71 -3.67 -37.54 -1.13
CA PRO A 71 -2.29 -37.19 -0.76
C PRO A 71 -1.77 -35.95 -1.49
N GLU A 72 -2.20 -35.70 -2.73
CA GLU A 72 -1.76 -34.54 -3.52
C GLU A 72 -2.25 -33.22 -2.92
N MET A 73 -3.39 -33.25 -2.20
CA MET A 73 -3.96 -32.08 -1.52
C MET A 73 -3.31 -31.80 -0.15
N LYS A 74 -2.39 -32.66 0.32
CA LYS A 74 -1.74 -32.49 1.63
C LYS A 74 -1.08 -31.11 1.81
N PRO A 75 -0.31 -30.54 0.86
CA PRO A 75 0.29 -29.23 1.02
C PRO A 75 -0.75 -28.11 1.16
N ALA A 76 -1.84 -28.16 0.38
CA ALA A 76 -2.93 -27.20 0.46
C ALA A 76 -3.63 -27.27 1.84
N ARG A 77 -3.87 -28.49 2.33
CA ARG A 77 -4.44 -28.72 3.67
C ARG A 77 -3.55 -28.16 4.76
N GLU A 78 -2.26 -28.50 4.78
CA GLU A 78 -1.32 -28.02 5.79
C GLU A 78 -1.23 -26.48 5.82
N LEU A 79 -1.25 -25.84 4.64
CA LEU A 79 -1.26 -24.39 4.55
C LEU A 79 -2.58 -23.79 5.05
N TYR A 80 -3.73 -24.39 4.74
CA TYR A 80 -5.02 -23.94 5.28
C TYR A 80 -5.11 -24.12 6.81
N ALA A 81 -4.56 -25.21 7.35
CA ALA A 81 -4.46 -25.44 8.79
C ALA A 81 -3.64 -24.33 9.49
N ARG A 82 -2.60 -23.81 8.85
CA ARG A 82 -1.86 -22.64 9.38
C ARG A 82 -2.75 -21.41 9.49
N ILE A 83 -3.59 -21.14 8.50
CA ILE A 83 -4.53 -20.01 8.51
C ILE A 83 -5.51 -20.12 9.69
N LEU A 84 -6.10 -21.31 9.90
CA LEU A 84 -7.00 -21.57 11.02
C LEU A 84 -6.33 -21.37 12.38
N ASN A 85 -5.05 -21.76 12.49
CA ASN A 85 -4.22 -21.55 13.68
C ASN A 85 -3.63 -20.13 13.79
N ARG A 86 -3.98 -19.21 12.88
CA ARG A 86 -3.44 -17.85 12.79
C ARG A 86 -1.90 -17.79 12.65
N ASN A 87 -1.30 -18.86 12.12
CA ASN A 87 0.12 -18.93 11.79
C ASN A 87 0.38 -18.36 10.38
N PHE A 88 0.16 -17.05 10.26
CA PHE A 88 0.27 -16.30 9.02
C PHE A 88 1.73 -16.18 8.52
N TYR A 89 1.90 -15.78 7.26
CA TYR A 89 3.23 -15.38 6.77
C TYR A 89 3.78 -14.22 7.59
N LYS A 90 5.09 -14.28 7.88
CA LYS A 90 5.77 -13.31 8.74
C LYS A 90 6.07 -12.05 7.94
N GLN A 91 5.56 -10.91 8.39
CA GLN A 91 5.94 -9.62 7.81
C GLN A 91 7.41 -9.30 8.12
N ILE A 92 8.16 -8.90 7.10
CA ILE A 92 9.54 -8.46 7.22
C ILE A 92 9.60 -6.93 7.11
N GLY A 93 10.07 -6.28 8.17
CA GLY A 93 10.18 -4.83 8.23
C GLY A 93 8.82 -4.12 8.25
N GLY A 94 8.85 -2.81 8.03
CA GLY A 94 7.64 -1.99 7.90
C GLY A 94 7.16 -1.91 6.44
N ALA A 95 5.89 -1.55 6.26
CA ALA A 95 5.35 -1.16 4.97
C ALA A 95 6.22 -0.06 4.32
N PHE A 96 6.38 -0.06 3.01
CA PHE A 96 7.11 0.99 2.30
C PHE A 96 6.17 1.74 1.36
N LYS A 97 5.91 3.01 1.68
CA LYS A 97 5.11 3.90 0.84
C LYS A 97 5.98 4.39 -0.32
N ILE A 98 5.66 3.95 -1.52
CA ILE A 98 6.32 4.36 -2.76
C ILE A 98 5.80 5.76 -3.12
N CYS A 99 6.72 6.67 -3.39
CA CYS A 99 6.37 7.99 -3.86
C CYS A 99 5.81 7.94 -5.29
N HIS A 100 4.63 8.51 -5.49
CA HIS A 100 3.97 8.59 -6.79
C HIS A 100 4.40 9.83 -7.61
N LEU A 101 5.14 10.77 -7.00
CA LEU A 101 5.65 11.94 -7.68
C LEU A 101 7.02 11.64 -8.31
N PRO A 102 7.35 12.30 -9.44
CA PRO A 102 8.70 12.29 -9.97
C PRO A 102 9.71 12.77 -8.92
N LEU A 103 10.77 12.01 -8.74
CA LEU A 103 11.86 12.40 -7.85
C LEU A 103 12.70 13.51 -8.47
N CYS A 104 13.27 14.37 -7.64
CA CYS A 104 14.20 15.40 -8.08
C CYS A 104 15.39 14.78 -8.84
N PRO A 105 15.77 15.32 -10.02
CA PRO A 105 16.86 14.76 -10.82
C PRO A 105 18.25 14.91 -10.17
N ASN A 106 18.39 15.80 -9.19
CA ASN A 106 19.61 15.85 -8.39
C ASN A 106 19.67 14.60 -7.51
N ARG A 107 20.60 13.68 -7.82
CA ARG A 107 20.83 12.41 -7.10
C ARG A 107 21.05 12.60 -5.59
N LYS A 108 21.60 13.74 -5.17
CA LYS A 108 21.75 14.06 -3.73
C LYS A 108 20.43 14.47 -3.09
N CYS A 109 19.50 15.08 -3.83
CA CYS A 109 18.20 15.52 -3.33
C CYS A 109 17.18 14.37 -3.39
N ARG A 110 16.79 13.90 -4.59
CA ARG A 110 15.71 12.93 -4.84
C ARG A 110 14.39 13.20 -4.08
N GLU A 111 14.13 14.43 -3.66
CA GLU A 111 12.83 14.78 -3.06
C GLU A 111 11.69 14.61 -4.07
N PRO A 112 10.50 14.16 -3.64
CA PRO A 112 9.28 14.17 -4.44
C PRO A 112 9.01 15.57 -4.99
N THR A 113 8.73 15.68 -6.28
CA THR A 113 8.44 16.97 -6.91
C THR A 113 7.18 16.90 -7.76
N PRO A 114 6.22 17.84 -7.62
CA PRO A 114 5.01 17.85 -8.43
C PRO A 114 5.32 17.83 -9.93
N VAL A 115 4.48 17.15 -10.71
CA VAL A 115 4.67 17.01 -12.17
C VAL A 115 4.86 18.37 -12.85
N HIS A 116 4.00 19.34 -12.54
CA HIS A 116 4.05 20.69 -13.11
C HIS A 116 5.21 21.57 -12.57
N ALA A 117 5.95 21.13 -11.55
CA ALA A 117 7.01 21.94 -10.95
C ALA A 117 8.20 22.09 -11.90
N LYS A 118 8.59 23.34 -12.18
CA LYS A 118 9.76 23.68 -13.00
C LYS A 118 11.09 23.38 -12.30
N PHE A 119 11.12 23.58 -10.98
CA PHE A 119 12.28 23.42 -10.11
C PHE A 119 11.90 22.59 -8.89
N CYS A 120 12.88 21.87 -8.34
CA CYS A 120 12.73 21.20 -7.05
C CYS A 120 12.64 22.25 -5.93
N PHE A 121 11.59 22.18 -5.10
CA PHE A 121 11.38 23.11 -3.99
C PHE A 121 12.49 23.02 -2.92
N ASN A 122 13.13 21.86 -2.76
CA ASN A 122 14.17 21.67 -1.75
C ASN A 122 15.54 22.16 -2.21
N CYS A 123 16.00 21.76 -3.41
CA CYS A 123 17.37 22.04 -3.86
C CYS A 123 17.48 23.01 -5.05
N GLY A 124 16.37 23.52 -5.58
CA GLY A 124 16.34 24.46 -6.71
C GLY A 124 16.72 23.85 -8.07
N ALA A 125 17.07 22.56 -8.14
CA ALA A 125 17.45 21.90 -9.39
C ALA A 125 16.31 21.95 -10.42
N LYS A 126 16.65 22.24 -11.67
CA LYS A 126 15.71 22.17 -12.81
C LYS A 126 15.20 20.74 -12.97
N CYS A 127 13.90 20.59 -13.19
CA CYS A 127 13.25 19.29 -13.36
C CYS A 127 13.30 18.76 -14.81
N THR A 128 14.14 19.33 -15.67
CA THR A 128 14.32 18.92 -17.09
C THR A 128 14.73 17.46 -17.23
N SER A 129 15.66 17.03 -16.38
CA SER A 129 16.30 15.71 -16.41
C SER A 129 15.63 14.68 -15.52
N ARG A 130 14.36 14.87 -15.15
CA ARG A 130 13.59 13.82 -14.45
C ARG A 130 13.61 12.54 -15.29
N GLU A 131 13.96 11.44 -14.64
CA GLU A 131 13.97 10.10 -15.22
C GLU A 131 12.53 9.69 -15.54
N HIS A 132 12.31 9.34 -16.81
CA HIS A 132 11.04 8.93 -17.38
C HIS A 132 11.17 7.44 -17.69
N THR A 133 10.26 6.60 -17.17
CA THR A 133 10.40 5.15 -17.35
C THR A 133 9.32 4.51 -18.22
N GLY A 134 8.46 5.32 -18.85
CA GLY A 134 7.31 4.84 -19.62
C GLY A 134 7.33 5.19 -21.12
N GLY A 135 8.48 5.58 -21.69
CA GLY A 135 8.56 6.07 -23.07
C GLY A 135 9.04 4.99 -24.05
N ARG A 136 8.83 5.23 -25.35
CA ARG A 136 9.42 4.42 -26.44
C ARG A 136 10.95 4.34 -26.31
N GLU A 137 11.54 3.31 -26.89
CA GLU A 137 13.01 3.07 -26.87
C GLU A 137 13.81 4.23 -27.48
N ASP A 138 13.19 5.04 -28.34
CA ASP A 138 13.76 6.25 -28.95
C ASP A 138 13.84 7.46 -27.99
N GLY A 139 13.35 7.32 -26.75
CA GLY A 139 13.35 8.36 -25.73
C GLY A 139 12.32 9.46 -25.95
N GLN A 140 11.42 9.32 -26.94
CA GLN A 140 10.33 10.26 -27.17
C GLN A 140 9.15 9.97 -26.23
N THR A 141 8.49 11.05 -25.82
CA THR A 141 7.32 11.00 -24.92
C THR A 141 6.15 11.65 -25.65
N ASP A 142 5.18 10.86 -26.06
CA ASP A 142 3.91 11.33 -26.61
C ASP A 142 2.75 11.04 -25.64
N GLU A 143 1.55 11.46 -26.00
CA GLU A 143 0.36 11.28 -25.16
C GLU A 143 -0.02 9.80 -25.00
N GLU A 144 0.38 8.96 -25.96
CA GLU A 144 0.11 7.51 -26.00
C GLU A 144 1.03 6.74 -25.04
N TYR A 145 2.27 7.21 -24.83
CA TYR A 145 3.27 6.60 -23.94
C TYR A 145 3.77 7.57 -22.86
N PRO A 146 2.92 7.92 -21.87
CA PRO A 146 3.26 8.87 -20.83
C PRO A 146 4.25 8.29 -19.80
N GLY A 147 5.01 9.17 -19.19
CA GLY A 147 5.97 8.87 -18.15
C GLY A 147 5.33 8.40 -16.87
N VAL A 148 6.00 7.43 -16.27
CA VAL A 148 5.71 6.92 -14.93
C VAL A 148 6.99 7.10 -14.09
N PRO A 149 6.90 7.46 -12.81
CA PRO A 149 8.06 7.46 -11.93
C PRO A 149 8.71 6.06 -11.83
N LEU A 150 10.03 6.03 -11.61
CA LEU A 150 10.87 4.82 -11.64
C LEU A 150 10.40 3.68 -10.71
N LEU A 151 9.68 3.96 -9.64
CA LEU A 151 9.15 2.90 -8.77
C LEU A 151 7.69 2.57 -9.06
N LEU A 152 6.96 3.42 -9.80
CA LEU A 152 5.55 3.20 -10.10
C LEU A 152 5.32 2.25 -11.30
N HIS A 153 6.34 1.95 -12.11
CA HIS A 153 6.17 0.95 -13.18
C HIS A 153 6.52 -0.47 -12.72
N LYS A 154 7.20 -0.62 -11.57
CA LYS A 154 7.66 -1.92 -11.07
C LYS A 154 6.48 -2.76 -10.55
N SER A 155 6.47 -4.02 -10.94
CA SER A 155 5.59 -5.06 -10.41
C SER A 155 6.10 -5.56 -9.05
N ALA A 156 5.30 -6.36 -8.34
CA ALA A 156 5.72 -6.99 -7.10
C ALA A 156 6.97 -7.89 -7.28
N GLU A 157 7.09 -8.57 -8.41
CA GLU A 157 8.24 -9.42 -8.74
C GLU A 157 9.49 -8.58 -9.04
N ASP A 158 9.35 -7.43 -9.72
CA ASP A 158 10.47 -6.51 -9.94
C ASP A 158 11.01 -5.98 -8.60
N PHE A 159 10.11 -5.62 -7.69
CA PHE A 159 10.49 -5.20 -6.33
C PHE A 159 11.18 -6.33 -5.56
N LYS A 160 10.69 -7.56 -5.68
CA LYS A 160 11.33 -8.73 -5.09
C LYS A 160 12.75 -8.89 -5.62
N ALA A 161 12.94 -8.83 -6.94
CA ALA A 161 14.25 -8.94 -7.57
C ALA A 161 15.20 -7.83 -7.11
N ASP A 162 14.75 -6.56 -7.12
CA ASP A 162 15.53 -5.43 -6.64
C ASP A 162 15.99 -5.59 -5.17
N ILE A 163 15.08 -6.06 -4.30
CA ILE A 163 15.39 -6.25 -2.87
C ILE A 163 16.43 -7.35 -2.72
N LEU A 164 16.27 -8.47 -3.44
CA LEU A 164 17.21 -9.59 -3.38
C LEU A 164 18.59 -9.25 -3.96
N GLU A 165 18.68 -8.28 -4.89
CA GLU A 165 19.96 -7.78 -5.40
C GLU A 165 20.82 -7.12 -4.30
N HIS A 166 20.18 -6.58 -3.25
CA HIS A 166 20.86 -5.94 -2.11
C HIS A 166 21.32 -6.94 -1.03
N VAL A 167 21.08 -8.24 -1.22
CA VAL A 167 21.66 -9.30 -0.37
C VAL A 167 23.18 -9.32 -0.58
N LYS A 168 23.94 -9.59 0.48
CA LYS A 168 25.41 -9.70 0.39
C LYS A 168 25.81 -10.85 -0.55
N GLU A 169 26.86 -10.66 -1.34
CA GLU A 169 27.30 -11.61 -2.38
C GLU A 169 27.52 -13.04 -1.85
N ASP A 170 28.05 -13.18 -0.64
CA ASP A 170 28.30 -14.47 0.03
C ASP A 170 27.01 -15.24 0.37
N LEU A 171 25.87 -14.55 0.47
CA LEU A 171 24.58 -15.13 0.82
C LEU A 171 23.62 -15.23 -0.36
N LYS A 172 23.93 -14.59 -1.50
CA LYS A 172 23.01 -14.52 -2.65
C LYS A 172 22.57 -15.89 -3.13
N GLU A 173 23.50 -16.81 -3.36
CA GLU A 173 23.16 -18.14 -3.89
C GLU A 173 22.18 -18.88 -2.95
N HIS A 174 22.44 -18.85 -1.65
CA HIS A 174 21.56 -19.49 -0.66
C HIS A 174 20.19 -18.81 -0.60
N VAL A 175 20.12 -17.49 -0.66
CA VAL A 175 18.85 -16.76 -0.67
C VAL A 175 18.06 -17.00 -1.95
N TYR A 176 18.71 -17.09 -3.12
CA TYR A 176 18.04 -17.36 -4.40
C TYR A 176 17.39 -18.75 -4.43
N LYS A 177 18.01 -19.78 -3.81
CA LYS A 177 17.41 -21.12 -3.61
C LYS A 177 16.08 -21.04 -2.84
N HIS A 178 15.97 -20.11 -1.89
CA HIS A 178 14.77 -19.87 -1.09
C HIS A 178 13.96 -18.64 -1.53
N SER A 179 14.17 -18.14 -2.75
CA SER A 179 13.47 -16.94 -3.23
C SER A 179 11.95 -17.11 -3.28
N HIS A 180 11.44 -18.33 -3.45
CA HIS A 180 10.00 -18.65 -3.42
C HIS A 180 9.35 -18.47 -2.03
N GLU A 181 10.16 -18.48 -0.96
CA GLU A 181 9.72 -18.19 0.41
C GLU A 181 9.47 -16.70 0.64
N VAL A 182 10.04 -15.83 -0.21
CA VAL A 182 9.87 -14.38 -0.14
C VAL A 182 8.70 -13.96 -1.03
N ALA A 183 7.71 -13.33 -0.42
CA ALA A 183 6.55 -12.78 -1.11
C ALA A 183 6.52 -11.26 -0.96
N VAL A 184 6.35 -10.56 -2.06
CA VAL A 184 6.15 -9.11 -2.10
C VAL A 184 4.69 -8.86 -2.46
N HIS A 185 4.05 -7.99 -1.71
CA HIS A 185 2.67 -7.59 -1.95
C HIS A 185 2.59 -6.08 -2.13
N LEU A 186 2.10 -5.66 -3.30
CA LEU A 186 1.98 -4.26 -3.66
C LEU A 186 0.52 -3.84 -3.59
N VAL A 187 0.22 -2.97 -2.63
CA VAL A 187 -1.10 -2.36 -2.48
C VAL A 187 -1.13 -1.05 -3.26
N ILE A 188 -2.11 -0.87 -4.12
CA ILE A 188 -2.29 0.35 -4.92
C ILE A 188 -3.64 0.97 -4.60
N ILE A 189 -3.63 2.20 -4.10
CA ILE A 189 -4.84 2.99 -3.82
C ILE A 189 -4.79 4.24 -4.69
N THR A 190 -5.73 4.35 -5.64
CA THR A 190 -5.85 5.52 -6.52
C THR A 190 -7.05 6.39 -6.12
N HIS A 191 -6.90 7.68 -6.33
CA HIS A 191 -7.94 8.69 -6.13
C HIS A 191 -8.36 9.24 -7.48
N GLY A 192 -9.58 8.90 -7.92
CA GLY A 192 -10.13 9.43 -9.16
C GLY A 192 -9.80 8.63 -10.39
N LYS A 193 -9.93 9.27 -11.54
CA LYS A 193 -9.68 8.67 -12.84
C LYS A 193 -8.26 8.94 -13.29
N GLU A 194 -7.70 7.98 -14.01
CA GLU A 194 -6.43 8.14 -14.69
C GLU A 194 -6.54 9.22 -15.78
N ARG A 195 -5.51 10.06 -15.88
CA ARG A 195 -5.34 11.03 -16.96
C ARG A 195 -3.86 11.26 -17.23
N THR A 196 -3.56 11.75 -18.42
CA THR A 196 -2.23 12.26 -18.75
C THR A 196 -2.15 13.75 -18.42
N MET A 197 -0.96 14.18 -18.00
CA MET A 197 -0.64 15.57 -17.73
C MET A 197 0.71 15.91 -18.32
N ARG A 198 0.78 17.02 -19.04
CA ARG A 198 2.04 17.54 -19.58
C ARG A 198 2.77 18.36 -18.53
N ASP A 199 4.06 18.09 -18.33
CA ASP A 199 4.90 18.90 -17.46
C ASP A 199 5.38 20.19 -18.16
N HIS A 200 6.09 21.03 -17.40
CA HIS A 200 6.61 22.31 -17.91
C HIS A 200 7.60 22.16 -19.08
N TYR A 201 8.23 20.99 -19.22
CA TYR A 201 9.22 20.70 -20.26
C TYR A 201 8.63 19.91 -21.42
N GLY A 202 7.30 19.74 -21.43
CA GLY A 202 6.57 19.13 -22.51
C GLY A 202 6.46 17.61 -22.44
N LYS A 203 6.97 16.97 -21.38
CA LYS A 203 6.85 15.51 -21.18
C LYS A 203 5.48 15.16 -20.63
N TRP A 204 4.92 14.05 -21.09
CA TRP A 204 3.66 13.53 -20.58
C TRP A 204 3.87 12.65 -19.36
N TRP A 205 2.97 12.73 -18.38
CA TRP A 205 3.01 11.95 -17.15
C TRP A 205 1.63 11.38 -16.87
N LYS A 206 1.59 10.13 -16.40
CA LYS A 206 0.37 9.50 -15.90
C LYS A 206 0.08 9.98 -14.49
N VAL A 207 -1.08 10.57 -14.29
CA VAL A 207 -1.56 11.06 -12.99
C VAL A 207 -2.99 10.59 -12.74
N TYR A 208 -3.44 10.67 -11.49
CA TYR A 208 -4.83 10.39 -11.14
C TYR A 208 -5.46 11.70 -10.66
N ASP A 209 -6.74 11.92 -10.95
CA ASP A 209 -7.42 13.14 -10.55
C ASP A 209 -8.89 12.83 -10.22
N PRO A 210 -9.35 13.07 -8.98
CA PRO A 210 -10.73 12.83 -8.57
C PRO A 210 -11.74 13.78 -9.24
N LEU A 211 -11.29 14.93 -9.76
CA LEU A 211 -12.15 15.90 -10.43
C LEU A 211 -12.19 15.70 -11.95
N TRP A 212 -11.34 14.82 -12.49
CA TRP A 212 -11.29 14.58 -13.92
C TRP A 212 -12.57 13.92 -14.43
N GLY A 213 -13.21 14.56 -15.41
CA GLY A 213 -14.50 14.13 -15.94
C GLY A 213 -15.67 14.40 -14.99
N VAL A 214 -15.50 15.26 -13.97
CA VAL A 214 -16.59 15.74 -13.12
C VAL A 214 -17.00 17.15 -13.53
N GLY A 215 -18.20 17.25 -14.10
CA GLY A 215 -18.84 18.52 -14.43
C GLY A 215 -19.61 19.09 -13.23
N PHE A 216 -19.51 20.39 -13.02
CA PHE A 216 -20.24 21.11 -11.97
C PHE A 216 -21.20 22.09 -12.61
N TYR A 217 -22.33 22.38 -11.97
CA TYR A 217 -23.26 23.41 -12.44
C TYR A 217 -23.62 24.35 -11.29
N ASN A 218 -23.95 25.59 -11.64
CA ASN A 218 -24.42 26.58 -10.68
C ASN A 218 -25.96 26.64 -10.73
N PRO A 219 -26.67 26.25 -9.66
CA PRO A 219 -28.14 26.20 -9.67
C PRO A 219 -28.79 27.57 -9.83
N LYS A 220 -28.05 28.67 -9.70
CA LYS A 220 -28.57 30.04 -9.90
C LYS A 220 -28.58 30.48 -11.36
N GLU A 221 -27.98 29.73 -12.27
CA GLU A 221 -27.87 30.11 -13.68
C GLU A 221 -29.04 29.54 -14.50
N GLU A 222 -29.99 30.36 -14.95
CA GLU A 222 -31.18 29.93 -15.73
C GLU A 222 -30.84 29.45 -17.16
N GLY A 223 -31.16 28.20 -17.53
CA GLY A 223 -30.93 27.65 -18.88
C GLY A 223 -30.79 26.12 -18.88
N GLU A 224 -30.48 25.53 -20.04
CA GLU A 224 -30.26 24.08 -20.15
C GLU A 224 -28.93 23.65 -19.49
N LEU A 225 -28.95 22.51 -18.79
CA LEU A 225 -27.81 22.02 -17.99
C LEU A 225 -26.54 21.76 -18.80
N GLN A 226 -26.66 21.41 -20.08
CA GLN A 226 -25.54 21.01 -20.94
C GLN A 226 -24.64 22.19 -21.30
N ASP A 227 -25.19 23.40 -21.38
CA ASP A 227 -24.46 24.61 -21.78
C ASP A 227 -23.70 25.28 -20.62
N LYS A 228 -23.85 24.78 -19.38
CA LYS A 228 -23.37 25.43 -18.15
C LYS A 228 -22.54 24.53 -17.26
N VAL A 229 -21.90 23.52 -17.86
CA VAL A 229 -20.99 22.65 -17.13
C VAL A 229 -19.67 23.38 -16.91
N HIS A 230 -19.43 23.73 -15.65
CA HIS A 230 -18.17 24.28 -15.15
C HIS A 230 -17.21 23.14 -14.78
N TRP A 231 -15.97 23.25 -15.24
CA TRP A 231 -14.92 22.27 -14.95
C TRP A 231 -13.93 22.88 -13.97
N TYR A 232 -13.97 22.45 -12.71
CA TYR A 232 -13.00 22.91 -11.72
C TYR A 232 -11.71 22.10 -11.84
N LYS A 233 -10.59 22.81 -11.86
CA LYS A 233 -9.28 22.17 -11.72
C LYS A 233 -8.92 22.06 -10.25
N ARG A 234 -7.99 21.17 -9.94
CA ARG A 234 -7.50 20.97 -8.57
C ARG A 234 -6.93 22.25 -7.95
N GLU A 235 -6.33 23.11 -8.76
CA GLU A 235 -5.77 24.39 -8.30
C GLU A 235 -6.87 25.37 -7.84
N ASN A 236 -8.11 25.19 -8.31
CA ASN A 236 -9.27 25.98 -7.89
C ASN A 236 -9.85 25.50 -6.55
N MET A 237 -9.43 24.35 -6.04
CA MET A 237 -9.95 23.74 -4.82
C MET A 237 -8.99 23.95 -3.64
N SER A 238 -9.55 24.07 -2.44
CA SER A 238 -8.73 24.08 -1.22
C SER A 238 -7.95 22.78 -1.09
N LYS A 239 -6.67 22.88 -0.72
CA LYS A 239 -5.81 21.73 -0.40
C LYS A 239 -6.35 20.87 0.75
N LEU A 240 -7.26 21.42 1.57
CA LEU A 240 -7.93 20.66 2.63
C LEU A 240 -8.97 19.68 2.09
N ASN A 241 -9.47 19.91 0.88
CA ASN A 241 -10.60 19.16 0.30
C ASN A 241 -10.18 18.14 -0.75
N VAL A 242 -8.92 18.17 -1.19
CA VAL A 242 -8.37 17.25 -2.18
C VAL A 242 -7.17 16.55 -1.53
N PRO A 243 -7.04 15.21 -1.63
CA PRO A 243 -5.86 14.52 -1.12
C PRO A 243 -4.59 15.14 -1.69
N GLU A 244 -3.48 15.14 -0.96
CA GLU A 244 -2.20 15.63 -1.47
C GLU A 244 -1.61 14.70 -2.54
N GLU A 245 -1.92 13.41 -2.41
CA GLU A 245 -1.46 12.36 -3.30
C GLU A 245 -2.65 11.72 -4.02
N ASP A 246 -2.57 11.61 -5.33
CA ASP A 246 -3.66 11.00 -6.11
C ASP A 246 -3.50 9.48 -6.22
N GLN A 247 -2.33 8.98 -5.86
CA GLN A 247 -2.05 7.57 -5.81
C GLN A 247 -1.12 7.29 -4.64
N GLU A 248 -1.47 6.25 -3.89
CA GLU A 248 -0.62 5.68 -2.86
C GLU A 248 -0.28 4.25 -3.29
N ARG A 249 1.00 3.92 -3.22
CA ARG A 249 1.46 2.55 -3.38
C ARG A 249 2.21 2.12 -2.15
N THR A 250 1.82 1.00 -1.57
CA THR A 250 2.40 0.49 -0.35
C THR A 250 2.91 -0.91 -0.59
N LEU A 251 4.22 -1.07 -0.46
CA LEU A 251 4.91 -2.34 -0.57
C LEU A 251 4.92 -3.02 0.79
N TRP A 252 4.57 -4.29 0.82
CA TRP A 252 4.69 -5.18 1.97
C TRP A 252 5.58 -6.35 1.59
N LEU A 253 6.44 -6.76 2.52
CA LEU A 253 7.34 -7.89 2.37
C LEU A 253 6.95 -8.96 3.39
N TYR A 254 6.73 -10.17 2.91
CA TYR A 254 6.35 -11.32 3.72
C TYR A 254 7.31 -12.49 3.48
N LEU A 255 7.48 -13.29 4.52
CA LEU A 255 8.21 -14.55 4.48
C LEU A 255 7.26 -15.70 4.78
N LYS A 256 7.14 -16.65 3.86
CA LYS A 256 6.21 -17.78 3.98
C LYS A 256 6.66 -18.75 5.06
N ASN A 257 7.94 -19.13 5.03
CA ASN A 257 8.62 -19.91 6.06
C ASN A 257 9.98 -19.31 6.41
N ASP A 258 10.32 -19.30 7.70
CA ASP A 258 11.62 -18.82 8.18
C ASP A 258 12.61 -19.99 8.19
N VAL A 259 13.35 -20.13 7.09
CA VAL A 259 14.33 -21.20 6.90
C VAL A 259 15.69 -20.74 7.43
N ARG A 260 16.44 -21.64 8.08
CA ARG A 260 17.86 -21.39 8.38
C ARG A 260 18.71 -21.72 7.16
N LEU A 261 19.51 -20.75 6.74
CA LEU A 261 20.49 -20.93 5.68
C LEU A 261 21.62 -21.85 6.14
N GLU A 262 22.37 -22.41 5.19
CA GLU A 262 23.55 -23.25 5.45
C GLU A 262 24.62 -22.51 6.27
N THR A 263 24.65 -21.18 6.18
CA THR A 263 25.51 -20.30 6.98
C THR A 263 25.07 -20.16 8.45
N GLY A 264 23.93 -20.77 8.82
CA GLY A 264 23.34 -20.71 10.16
C GLY A 264 22.47 -19.47 10.41
N GLN A 265 22.45 -18.51 9.47
CA GLN A 265 21.62 -17.30 9.58
C GLN A 265 20.16 -17.61 9.22
N ALA A 266 19.22 -16.92 9.88
CA ALA A 266 17.81 -17.00 9.52
C ALA A 266 17.56 -16.21 8.23
N LEU A 267 16.77 -16.77 7.31
CA LEU A 267 16.40 -16.11 6.06
C LEU A 267 15.71 -14.77 6.34
N SER A 268 14.89 -14.68 7.39
CA SER A 268 14.23 -13.42 7.78
C SER A 268 15.21 -12.30 8.10
N ASP A 269 16.33 -12.58 8.79
CA ASP A 269 17.33 -11.55 9.13
C ASP A 269 18.08 -11.05 7.90
N VAL A 270 18.45 -11.96 7.00
CA VAL A 270 19.16 -11.63 5.75
C VAL A 270 18.28 -10.80 4.83
N VAL A 271 17.03 -11.21 4.65
CA VAL A 271 16.05 -10.50 3.81
C VAL A 271 15.68 -9.15 4.44
N HIS A 272 15.55 -9.05 5.76
CA HIS A 272 15.32 -7.78 6.45
C HIS A 272 16.47 -6.80 6.21
N ALA A 273 17.72 -7.26 6.33
CA ALA A 273 18.89 -6.42 6.08
C ALA A 273 18.96 -5.93 4.63
N ALA A 274 18.67 -6.81 3.66
CA ALA A 274 18.60 -6.45 2.24
C ALA A 274 17.49 -5.44 1.97
N TYR A 275 16.30 -5.65 2.55
CA TYR A 275 15.17 -4.73 2.45
C TYR A 275 15.49 -3.35 3.02
N ASP A 276 16.16 -3.28 4.18
CA ASP A 276 16.58 -2.01 4.78
C ASP A 276 17.61 -1.27 3.91
N LEU A 277 18.56 -1.98 3.31
CA LEU A 277 19.54 -1.39 2.38
C LEU A 277 18.85 -0.85 1.12
N TRP A 278 17.98 -1.65 0.51
CA TRP A 278 17.16 -1.25 -0.64
C TRP A 278 16.27 -0.04 -0.32
N ARG A 279 15.68 -0.01 0.88
CA ARG A 279 14.82 1.08 1.33
C ARG A 279 15.61 2.38 1.52
N ARG A 280 16.84 2.30 2.06
CA ARG A 280 17.74 3.45 2.22
C ARG A 280 18.23 3.99 0.88
N SER A 281 18.58 3.12 -0.07
CA SER A 281 19.03 3.53 -1.41
C SER A 281 17.93 4.26 -2.20
N ASN A 282 16.67 3.93 -1.93
CA ASN A 282 15.49 4.56 -2.53
C ASN A 282 14.88 5.72 -1.72
N LYS A 283 15.54 6.19 -0.65
CA LYS A 283 15.11 7.33 0.20
C LYS A 283 13.65 7.27 0.64
N ALA A 284 13.29 6.16 1.27
CA ALA A 284 11.99 5.98 1.89
C ALA A 284 11.61 7.10 2.87
N VAL A 285 10.40 7.63 2.74
CA VAL A 285 9.70 8.21 3.89
C VAL A 285 9.46 7.07 4.88
N GLN A 286 9.86 7.23 6.14
CA GLN A 286 9.44 6.27 7.16
C GLN A 286 7.92 6.35 7.29
N PRO A 287 7.15 5.27 7.08
CA PRO A 287 5.88 5.20 7.77
C PRO A 287 6.22 5.27 9.25
N SER A 288 5.45 6.05 9.98
CA SER A 288 5.53 6.15 11.43
C SER A 288 5.26 4.78 12.06
N GLN A 289 6.28 3.91 12.10
CA GLN A 289 6.40 2.99 13.20
C GLN A 289 6.79 3.87 14.37
N GLY A 290 5.81 4.19 15.22
CA GLY A 290 6.12 4.68 16.56
C GLY A 290 7.21 3.77 17.14
N GLY A 291 8.24 4.37 17.73
CA GLY A 291 9.45 3.69 18.20
C GLY A 291 9.21 2.67 19.32
N GLN A 292 8.51 1.59 19.01
CA GLN A 292 8.23 0.47 19.90
C GLN A 292 8.48 -0.80 19.09
N ASN A 293 9.68 -1.35 19.24
CA ASN A 293 10.02 -2.79 19.24
C ASN A 293 11.53 -3.06 19.07
N THR A 294 12.38 -2.03 19.12
CA THR A 294 13.83 -2.21 19.34
C THR A 294 14.31 -1.28 20.47
N PRO A 295 14.90 -1.80 21.55
CA PRO A 295 15.42 -0.97 22.66
C PRO A 295 16.77 -0.30 22.34
N THR A 296 17.26 -0.38 21.11
CA THR A 296 18.52 0.23 20.69
C THR A 296 18.27 1.40 19.76
N HIS A 297 18.55 2.60 20.29
CA HIS A 297 18.62 3.86 19.57
C HIS A 297 19.37 3.68 18.24
N THR A 298 18.74 4.03 17.13
CA THR A 298 19.47 4.28 15.87
C THR A 298 20.17 5.64 16.01
N PRO A 299 21.50 5.73 16.03
CA PRO A 299 22.18 7.02 16.04
C PRO A 299 22.06 7.64 14.64
N GLY A 300 21.47 8.83 14.54
CA GLY A 300 21.49 9.63 13.30
C GLY A 300 20.14 10.02 12.70
N GLY A 301 19.02 9.66 13.33
CA GLY A 301 17.72 10.24 12.97
C GLY A 301 17.55 11.61 13.60
N THR A 302 17.87 12.68 12.88
CA THR A 302 17.42 14.03 13.25
C THR A 302 15.90 14.03 13.31
N VAL A 303 15.35 14.03 14.51
CA VAL A 303 13.95 14.36 14.74
C VAL A 303 13.74 15.77 14.20
N ILE A 304 12.92 15.90 13.16
CA ILE A 304 12.38 17.20 12.77
C ILE A 304 11.41 17.58 13.89
N GLU A 305 11.93 18.21 14.93
CA GLU A 305 11.09 18.93 15.89
C GLU A 305 10.32 19.98 15.09
N ARG A 306 8.99 19.81 15.01
CA ARG A 306 8.11 20.86 14.52
C ARG A 306 8.37 22.08 15.39
N SER A 307 8.91 23.15 14.79
CA SER A 307 9.06 24.44 15.45
C SER A 307 7.69 24.91 15.92
N VAL A 308 7.42 24.75 17.21
CA VAL A 308 6.34 25.47 17.87
C VAL A 308 6.77 26.94 17.85
N ARG A 309 6.11 27.74 17.01
CA ARG A 309 6.22 29.20 17.09
C ARG A 309 5.89 29.61 18.52
N GLN A 310 6.89 30.03 19.28
CA GLN A 310 6.69 30.73 20.55
C GLN A 310 6.06 32.10 20.26
N GLY A 311 4.74 32.11 20.13
CA GLY A 311 3.95 33.32 20.35
C GLY A 311 3.92 33.60 21.85
N LYS A 312 4.53 34.69 22.29
CA LYS A 312 4.39 35.23 23.65
C LYS A 312 2.91 35.49 23.94
N LEU A 313 2.27 34.58 24.65
CA LEU A 313 0.99 34.82 25.34
C LEU A 313 1.32 35.39 26.72
N GLN A 314 0.87 36.61 26.98
CA GLN A 314 0.91 37.21 28.32
C GLN A 314 -0.04 36.44 29.24
N PRO A 315 0.31 36.25 30.53
CA PRO A 315 -0.54 35.52 31.45
C PRO A 315 -1.79 36.35 31.81
N ALA A 316 -2.95 35.87 31.39
CA ALA A 316 -4.23 36.35 31.88
C ALA A 316 -4.40 35.91 33.35
N LYS A 317 -4.62 36.88 34.24
CA LYS A 317 -5.01 36.66 35.64
C LYS A 317 -6.37 35.96 35.69
N LEU A 318 -6.37 34.69 36.10
CA LEU A 318 -7.57 33.98 36.53
C LEU A 318 -7.83 34.31 38.01
N THR A 319 -8.82 35.14 38.26
CA THR A 319 -9.40 35.34 39.60
C THR A 319 -10.33 34.18 39.92
N LEU A 320 -9.97 33.40 40.94
CA LEU A 320 -10.82 32.36 41.54
C LEU A 320 -11.99 33.03 42.27
N GLY A 321 -13.21 32.78 41.79
CA GLY A 321 -14.45 33.07 42.54
C GLY A 321 -14.77 31.93 43.52
N PRO A 322 -15.52 32.20 44.60
CA PRO A 322 -15.73 31.25 45.67
C PRO A 322 -16.73 30.13 45.31
N SER A 323 -16.42 28.94 45.82
CA SER A 323 -17.21 27.72 45.72
C SER A 323 -18.43 27.76 46.67
N PRO A 324 -19.64 27.32 46.26
CA PRO A 324 -20.72 27.06 47.20
C PRO A 324 -20.62 25.64 47.79
N VAL A 325 -21.00 25.55 49.07
CA VAL A 325 -21.04 24.39 49.98
C VAL A 325 -22.42 23.69 49.85
N PRO A 326 -22.58 22.40 50.25
CA PRO A 326 -23.68 21.54 49.80
C PRO A 326 -24.82 21.37 50.83
N GLU A 327 -26.00 21.02 50.32
CA GLU A 327 -27.12 20.38 51.05
C GLU A 327 -27.40 19.07 50.26
N GLY A 328 -27.35 17.84 50.78
CA GLY A 328 -28.03 17.26 51.96
C GLY A 328 -29.52 17.10 51.63
N SER A 329 -30.21 15.95 51.61
CA SER A 329 -29.99 14.57 52.03
C SER A 329 -31.22 13.72 51.62
N ALA A 330 -31.06 12.38 51.58
CA ALA A 330 -32.11 11.35 51.78
C ALA A 330 -33.06 11.07 50.59
N ASP A 331 -33.43 9.85 50.19
CA ASP A 331 -33.61 8.59 50.94
C ASP A 331 -33.33 7.33 50.10
N ALA A 332 -33.09 6.24 50.82
CA ALA A 332 -32.83 4.89 50.35
C ALA A 332 -34.12 4.10 50.08
N GLU A 333 -34.06 3.10 49.21
CA GLU A 333 -34.63 1.79 49.53
C GLU A 333 -34.01 0.68 48.67
N ALA A 334 -33.56 -0.36 49.36
CA ALA A 334 -33.03 -1.60 48.83
C ALA A 334 -34.17 -2.63 48.71
N ALA A 335 -34.12 -3.46 47.68
CA ALA A 335 -34.75 -4.77 47.73
C ALA A 335 -33.93 -5.76 46.88
N ASP A 336 -33.16 -6.54 47.62
CA ASP A 336 -32.61 -7.85 47.25
C ASP A 336 -33.76 -8.86 47.13
N LEU A 337 -33.66 -9.86 46.25
CA LEU A 337 -34.06 -11.26 46.48
C LEU A 337 -34.08 -12.10 45.17
N GLN A 338 -33.19 -13.10 45.19
CA GLN A 338 -33.25 -14.46 44.60
C GLN A 338 -33.10 -14.68 43.10
#